data_AF-A0A3M2KWK2-F1
#
_entry.id   AF-A0A3M2KWK2-F1
#
_cell.length_a   1.000
_cell.length_b   1.000
_cell.length_c   1.000
_cell.angle_alpha   90.00
_cell.angle_beta   90.00
_cell.angle_gamma   90.00
#
_symmetry.space_group_name_H-M   'P 1'
#
loop_
_entity.id
_entity.type
_entity.pdbx_description
1 polymer ?
#
loop_
_entity_poly.entity_id
_entity_poly.type
_entity_poly.pdbx_seq_one_letter_code
_entity_poly.pdbx_strand_id
1 'polypeptide(L)'
;MILEHALLPVRPELTAEFEHAFEQARHIIAAMPGFGSLTLSRCVERPGGYLLLVEWDTLADHTEGFRGSPEYLRWKALLHHFYEPFPVVEHYTTVIRADKPVGPAEPTVSH
;
A
#
# COMPACT_ATOMS: atom_id res chain seq x y z
N MET A 1 7.74 6.93 -11.93
CA MET A 1 6.77 6.37 -10.98
C MET A 1 6.47 4.92 -11.32
N ILE A 2 6.52 4.06 -10.32
CA ILE A 2 6.16 2.63 -10.38
C ILE A 2 5.17 2.32 -9.26
N LEU A 3 4.43 1.23 -9.40
CA LEU A 3 3.52 0.71 -8.38
C LEU A 3 4.14 -0.53 -7.74
N GLU A 4 4.47 -0.44 -6.45
CA GLU A 4 4.69 -1.61 -5.61
C GLU A 4 3.36 -2.30 -5.35
N HIS A 5 3.35 -3.62 -5.49
CA HIS A 5 2.21 -4.48 -5.24
C HIS A 5 2.64 -5.63 -4.33
N ALA A 6 1.95 -5.76 -3.19
CA ALA A 6 2.18 -6.84 -2.24
C ALA A 6 0.85 -7.40 -1.73
N LEU A 7 0.68 -8.72 -1.89
CA LEU A 7 -0.38 -9.46 -1.21
C LEU A 7 0.15 -9.88 0.16
N LEU A 8 -0.44 -9.34 1.21
CA LEU A 8 -0.04 -9.62 2.59
C LEU A 8 -0.95 -10.72 3.16
N PRO A 9 -0.43 -11.94 3.40
CA PRO A 9 -1.19 -13.00 4.05
C PRO A 9 -1.11 -12.84 5.56
N VAL A 10 -1.95 -11.98 6.12
CA VAL A 10 -2.05 -11.76 7.57
C VAL A 10 -2.80 -12.92 8.21
N ARG A 11 -2.33 -13.40 9.36
CA ARG A 11 -3.06 -14.40 10.16
C ARG A 11 -4.47 -13.87 10.50
N PRO A 12 -5.56 -14.58 10.13
CA PRO A 12 -6.92 -14.05 10.26
C PRO A 12 -7.30 -13.62 11.68
N GLU A 13 -6.75 -14.26 12.70
CA GLU A 13 -6.99 -13.95 14.10
C GLU A 13 -6.30 -12.67 14.61
N LEU A 14 -5.40 -12.07 13.81
CA LEU A 14 -4.64 -10.87 14.17
C LEU A 14 -4.91 -9.66 13.27
N THR A 15 -5.97 -9.70 12.46
CA THR A 15 -6.23 -8.64 11.47
C THR A 15 -6.48 -7.28 12.10
N ALA A 16 -7.10 -7.24 13.28
CA ALA A 16 -7.40 -5.99 13.98
C ALA A 16 -6.12 -5.34 14.53
N GLU A 17 -5.25 -6.15 15.15
CA GLU A 17 -3.93 -5.73 15.64
C GLU A 17 -3.03 -5.30 14.49
N PHE A 18 -3.07 -6.02 13.37
CA PHE A 18 -2.35 -5.65 12.15
C PHE A 18 -2.79 -4.27 11.64
N GLU A 19 -4.10 -4.03 11.52
CA GLU A 19 -4.63 -2.75 11.06
C GLU A 19 -4.20 -1.60 11.98
N HIS A 20 -4.27 -1.80 13.30
CA HIS A 20 -3.80 -0.81 14.27
C HIS A 20 -2.29 -0.56 14.19
N ALA A 21 -1.47 -1.60 14.04
CA ALA A 21 -0.04 -1.45 13.82
C ALA A 21 0.26 -0.73 12.50
N PHE A 22 -0.55 -0.96 11.47
CA PHE A 22 -0.41 -0.33 10.17
C PHE A 22 -0.73 1.18 10.21
N GLU A 23 -1.64 1.63 11.08
CA GLU A 23 -1.89 3.06 11.31
C GLU A 23 -0.61 3.82 11.71
N GLN A 24 0.31 3.16 12.41
CA GLN A 24 1.61 3.70 12.77
C GLN A 24 2.62 3.53 11.64
N ALA A 25 2.68 2.32 11.05
CA ALA A 25 3.64 1.99 9.99
C ALA A 25 3.47 2.86 8.74
N ARG A 26 2.25 3.26 8.38
CA ARG A 26 1.99 4.13 7.22
C ARG A 26 2.74 5.46 7.29
N HIS A 27 2.99 5.99 8.49
CA HIS A 27 3.74 7.23 8.67
C HIS A 27 5.23 7.06 8.42
N ILE A 28 5.76 5.85 8.67
CA ILE A 28 7.16 5.50 8.43
C ILE A 28 7.44 5.51 6.93
N ILE A 29 6.65 4.75 6.16
CA ILE A 29 6.85 4.64 4.71
C ILE A 29 6.52 5.95 3.99
N ALA A 30 5.50 6.70 4.44
CA ALA A 30 5.11 7.97 3.83
C ALA A 30 6.16 9.09 4.01
N ALA A 31 7.09 8.94 4.96
CA ALA A 31 8.18 9.89 5.17
C ALA A 31 9.41 9.61 4.28
N MET A 32 9.41 8.51 3.53
CA MET A 32 10.55 8.12 2.70
C MET A 32 10.66 9.00 1.45
N PRO A 33 11.87 9.37 1.02
CA PRO A 33 12.08 9.98 -0.28
C PRO A 33 11.51 9.11 -1.40
N GLY A 34 10.90 9.74 -2.41
CA GLY A 34 10.28 9.05 -3.55
C GLY A 34 8.93 8.40 -3.25
N PHE A 35 8.39 8.50 -2.03
CA PHE A 35 7.03 8.05 -1.73
C PHE A 35 5.98 8.91 -2.43
N GLY A 36 5.04 8.28 -3.14
CA GLY A 36 3.91 8.93 -3.78
C GLY A 36 2.61 8.75 -2.99
N SER A 37 2.12 7.52 -2.91
CA SER A 37 0.86 7.20 -2.24
C SER A 37 0.86 5.77 -1.69
N LEU A 38 -0.08 5.47 -0.79
CA LEU A 38 -0.28 4.13 -0.24
C LEU A 38 -1.77 3.82 -0.14
N THR A 39 -2.14 2.60 -0.53
CA THR A 39 -3.44 2.03 -0.18
C THR A 39 -3.26 0.65 0.43
N LEU A 40 -4.01 0.38 1.50
CA LEU A 40 -4.12 -0.94 2.10
C LEU A 40 -5.59 -1.34 2.04
N SER A 41 -5.89 -2.45 1.36
CA SER A 41 -7.26 -2.94 1.16
C SER A 41 -7.40 -4.35 1.72
N ARG A 42 -8.52 -4.64 2.38
CA ARG A 42 -8.85 -6.01 2.81
C ARG A 42 -9.46 -6.79 1.64
N CYS A 43 -9.03 -8.02 1.44
CA CYS A 43 -9.67 -8.96 0.52
C CYS A 43 -11.04 -9.37 1.07
N VAL A 44 -12.07 -9.31 0.24
CA VAL A 44 -13.44 -9.66 0.66
C VAL A 44 -13.69 -11.17 0.63
N GLU A 45 -12.96 -11.92 -0.19
CA GLU A 45 -13.11 -13.37 -0.34
C GLU A 45 -12.20 -14.20 0.59
N ARG A 46 -11.10 -13.62 1.07
CA ARG A 46 -10.11 -14.33 1.89
C ARG A 46 -9.85 -13.57 3.20
N PRO A 47 -10.35 -14.06 4.35
CA PRO A 47 -9.98 -13.52 5.66
C PRO A 47 -8.46 -13.46 5.82
N GLY A 48 -7.95 -12.35 6.35
CA GLY A 48 -6.51 -12.13 6.50
C GLY A 48 -5.76 -11.76 5.21
N GLY A 49 -6.42 -11.79 4.06
CA GLY A 49 -5.81 -11.30 2.81
C GLY A 49 -5.86 -9.77 2.76
N TYR A 50 -4.71 -9.13 2.54
CA TYR A 50 -4.63 -7.70 2.24
C TYR A 50 -3.88 -7.44 0.95
N LEU A 51 -4.29 -6.38 0.24
CA LEU A 51 -3.57 -5.81 -0.88
C LEU A 51 -2.94 -4.49 -0.42
N LEU A 52 -1.61 -4.43 -0.41
CA LEU A 52 -0.85 -3.21 -0.24
C LEU A 52 -0.37 -2.73 -1.62
N LEU A 53 -0.73 -1.50 -1.95
CA LEU A 53 -0.19 -0.79 -3.09
C LEU A 53 0.55 0.46 -2.61
N VAL A 54 1.77 0.67 -3.11
CA VAL A 54 2.56 1.87 -2.81
C VAL A 54 3.10 2.44 -4.11
N GLU A 55 2.91 3.73 -4.35
CA GLU A 55 3.53 4.42 -5.47
C GLU A 55 4.90 4.94 -5.05
N TRP A 56 5.89 4.69 -5.89
CA TRP A 56 7.26 5.18 -5.73
C TRP A 56 7.71 5.92 -6.98
N ASP A 57 8.55 6.94 -6.85
CA ASP A 57 9.15 7.64 -7.99
C ASP A 57 10.01 6.68 -8.83
N THR A 58 10.88 5.92 -8.17
CA THR A 58 11.76 4.92 -8.80
C THR A 58 11.79 3.58 -8.04
N LEU A 59 12.31 2.53 -8.69
CA LEU A 59 12.55 1.24 -8.03
C LEU A 59 13.57 1.36 -6.88
N ALA A 60 14.62 2.15 -7.09
CA ALA A 60 15.68 2.34 -6.12
C ALA A 60 15.17 3.02 -4.83
N ASP A 61 14.23 3.96 -4.92
CA ASP A 61 13.62 4.60 -3.74
C ASP A 61 13.00 3.58 -2.78
N HIS A 62 12.37 2.53 -3.32
CA HIS A 62 11.86 1.42 -2.53
C HIS A 62 12.97 0.41 -2.13
N THR A 63 13.70 -0.14 -3.09
CA THR A 63 14.56 -1.33 -2.84
C THR A 63 15.90 -1.00 -2.19
N GLU A 64 16.46 0.17 -2.47
CA GLU A 64 17.72 0.64 -1.90
C GLU A 64 17.48 1.67 -0.82
N GLY A 65 16.60 2.64 -1.09
CA GLY A 65 16.20 3.68 -0.15
C GLY A 65 15.48 3.10 1.06
N PHE A 66 14.19 2.79 0.92
CA PHE A 66 13.38 2.30 2.04
C PHE A 66 13.92 0.98 2.60
N ARG A 67 14.05 -0.08 1.80
CA ARG A 67 14.48 -1.39 2.33
C ARG A 67 15.90 -1.41 2.90
N GLY A 68 16.75 -0.46 2.53
CA GLY A 68 18.08 -0.27 3.11
C GLY A 68 18.11 0.58 4.38
N SER A 69 17.00 1.21 4.78
CA SER A 69 17.01 2.25 5.82
C SER A 69 16.68 1.74 7.23
N PRO A 70 17.00 2.54 8.28
CA PRO A 70 16.56 2.29 9.65
C PRO A 70 15.02 2.31 9.82
N GLU A 71 14.30 3.06 9.00
CA GLU A 71 12.83 3.09 8.94
C GLU A 71 12.27 1.71 8.59
N TYR A 72 12.89 1.00 7.64
CA TYR A 72 12.46 -0.35 7.30
C TYR A 72 12.66 -1.33 8.47
N LEU A 73 13.68 -1.17 9.31
CA LEU A 73 13.81 -2.00 10.52
C LEU A 73 12.61 -1.81 11.47
N ARG A 74 12.14 -0.57 11.63
CA ARG A 74 10.94 -0.25 12.43
C ARG A 74 9.68 -0.81 11.78
N TRP A 75 9.54 -0.65 10.47
CA TRP A 75 8.46 -1.27 9.68
C TRP A 75 8.40 -2.79 9.88
N LYS A 76 9.54 -3.48 9.78
CA LYS A 76 9.62 -4.93 10.00
C LYS A 76 9.18 -5.32 11.39
N ALA A 77 9.68 -4.63 12.42
CA ALA A 77 9.33 -4.92 13.80
C ALA A 77 7.81 -4.78 14.04
N LEU A 78 7.20 -3.75 13.46
CA LEU A 78 5.76 -3.51 13.57
C LEU A 78 4.93 -4.56 12.83
N LEU A 79 5.35 -5.01 11.64
CA LEU A 79 4.43 -5.70 10.73
C LEU A 79 4.77 -7.16 10.40
N HIS A 80 6.04 -7.55 10.39
CA HIS A 80 6.43 -8.85 9.81
C HIS A 80 5.88 -10.07 10.55
N HIS A 81 5.58 -9.94 11.85
CA HIS A 81 5.07 -11.03 12.68
C HIS A 81 3.58 -11.34 12.45
N PHE A 82 2.89 -10.55 11.64
CA PHE A 82 1.51 -10.82 11.23
C PHE A 82 1.43 -11.76 10.02
N TYR A 83 2.51 -11.89 9.24
CA TYR A 83 2.50 -12.57 7.95
C TYR A 83 2.78 -14.07 8.06
N GLU A 84 1.99 -14.88 7.35
CA GLU A 84 2.23 -16.30 7.18
C GLU A 84 1.64 -16.79 5.84
N PRO A 85 2.47 -17.06 4.79
CA PRO A 85 3.93 -16.93 4.71
C PRO A 85 4.42 -15.47 4.53
N PHE A 86 5.71 -15.24 4.30
CA PHE A 86 6.18 -13.91 3.90
C PHE A 86 5.58 -13.49 2.54
N PRO A 87 5.16 -12.22 2.39
CA PRO A 87 4.55 -11.73 1.15
C PRO A 87 5.59 -11.65 0.03
N VAL A 88 5.12 -11.90 -1.19
CA VAL A 88 5.84 -11.55 -2.42
C VAL A 88 5.56 -10.08 -2.73
N VAL A 89 6.61 -9.35 -3.10
CA VAL A 89 6.53 -7.94 -3.47
C VAL A 89 7.06 -7.75 -4.87
N GLU A 90 6.27 -7.10 -5.71
CA GLU A 90 6.55 -6.87 -7.13
C GLU A 90 6.31 -5.40 -7.50
N HIS A 91 6.85 -4.99 -8.65
CA HIS A 91 6.82 -3.60 -9.12
C HIS A 91 6.35 -3.53 -10.57
N TYR A 92 5.44 -2.60 -10.85
CA TYR A 92 4.80 -2.48 -12.15
C TYR A 92 4.82 -1.04 -12.66
N THR A 93 4.84 -0.90 -13.99
CA THR A 93 4.54 0.37 -14.66
C THR A 93 3.10 0.36 -15.15
N THR A 94 2.39 1.47 -14.96
CA THR A 94 1.03 1.62 -15.49
C THR A 94 1.09 1.73 -17.01
N VAL A 95 0.48 0.78 -17.71
CA VAL A 95 0.40 0.81 -19.18
C VAL A 95 -0.87 1.52 -19.65
N ILE A 96 -2.01 1.27 -19.01
CA ILE A 96 -3.30 1.87 -19.32
C ILE A 96 -4.06 2.10 -18.01
N ARG A 97 -4.77 3.23 -17.92
CA ARG A 97 -5.73 3.54 -16.85
C ARG A 97 -6.99 4.09 -17.51
N ALA A 98 -8.15 3.69 -17.00
CA ALA A 98 -9.43 4.29 -17.36
C ALA A 98 -9.97 5.06 -16.15
N ASP A 99 -10.29 6.34 -16.34
CA ASP A 99 -10.92 7.15 -15.31
C ASP A 99 -12.44 7.06 -15.41
N LYS A 100 -13.14 7.34 -14.31
CA LYS A 100 -14.61 7.37 -14.30
C LYS A 100 -15.10 8.41 -15.34
N PRO A 101 -16.03 8.08 -16.23
CA PRO A 101 -16.62 9.08 -17.12
C PRO A 101 -17.27 10.19 -16.28
N VAL A 102 -16.86 11.44 -16.51
CA VAL A 102 -17.57 12.59 -15.97
C VAL A 102 -18.91 12.66 -16.71
N GLY A 103 -20.02 12.46 -15.98
CA GLY A 103 -21.36 12.63 -16.55
C GLY A 103 -21.58 14.09 -16.98
N PRO A 104 -22.56 14.38 -17.87
CA PRO A 104 -22.84 15.75 -18.26
C PRO A 104 -23.17 16.57 -17.02
N ALA A 105 -22.54 17.74 -16.87
CA ALA A 105 -22.83 18.67 -15.80
C ALA A 105 -24.34 19.00 -15.80
N GLU A 106 -25.01 18.84 -14.65
CA GLU A 106 -26.40 19.26 -14.52
C GLU A 106 -26.52 20.75 -14.86
N PRO A 107 -27.50 21.17 -15.69
CA PRO A 107 -27.70 22.57 -15.97
C PRO A 107 -28.09 23.28 -14.67
N THR A 108 -27.27 24.24 -14.26
CA THR A 108 -27.58 25.13 -13.15
C THR A 108 -28.87 25.87 -13.47
N VAL A 109 -29.98 25.46 -12.86
CA VAL A 109 -31.23 26.22 -12.92
C VAL A 109 -31.09 27.37 -11.94
N SER A 110 -30.81 28.57 -12.45
CA SER A 110 -30.96 29.81 -11.67
C SER A 110 -32.44 30.06 -11.43
N HIS A 111 -32.84 30.15 -10.16
CA HIS A 111 -34.15 30.64 -9.72
C HIS A 111 -34.24 32.16 -9.80
#